data_AF-A0A961B158-F1
#
_entry.id   AF-A0A961B158-F1
#
_cell.length_a   1.000
_cell.length_b   1.000
_cell.length_c   1.000
_cell.angle_alpha   90.00
_cell.angle_beta   90.00
_cell.angle_gamma   90.00
#
_symmetry.space_group_name_H-M   'P 1'
#
loop_
_entity.id
_entity.type
_entity.pdbx_description
1 polymer ?
#
loop_
_entity_poly.entity_id
_entity_poly.type
_entity_poly.pdbx_seq_one_letter_code
_entity_poly.pdbx_strand_id
1 'polypeptide(L)'
;SKAISARGAHNQRGVVTFAVRFREPIWIEDLIRLVEKSASSELYSLLKRPDEKHVTERAYDNPVFVEDLVRNVAAASNEQEDIVWYRVEAENFESIHNHNAYAVIEKRRE
;
A
#
# COMPACT_ATOMS: atom_id res chain seq x y z
N SER A 1 15.81 5.29 0.41
CA SER A 1 16.37 6.60 0.79
C SER A 1 16.69 6.71 2.27
N LYS A 2 15.77 6.41 3.20
CA LYS A 2 16.00 6.49 4.67
C LYS A 2 17.33 5.85 5.13
N ALA A 3 17.67 4.67 4.62
CA ALA A 3 18.88 3.93 5.02
C ALA A 3 20.21 4.60 4.62
N ILE A 4 20.22 5.50 3.63
CA ILE A 4 21.44 6.11 3.07
C ILE A 4 21.56 7.61 3.36
N SER A 5 20.52 8.23 3.93
CA SER A 5 20.46 9.68 4.16
C SER A 5 20.60 9.98 5.65
N ALA A 6 21.43 10.95 6.03
CA ALA A 6 21.61 11.34 7.43
C ALA A 6 20.34 11.95 8.05
N ARG A 7 19.45 12.53 7.22
CA ARG A 7 18.15 13.10 7.62
C ARG A 7 17.17 12.98 6.47
N GLY A 8 15.90 12.78 6.81
CA GLY A 8 14.81 12.72 5.84
C GLY A 8 14.84 11.48 4.95
N ALA A 9 13.78 11.32 4.17
CA ALA A 9 13.62 10.30 3.15
C ALA A 9 12.61 10.85 2.14
N HIS A 10 12.82 10.63 0.84
CA HIS A 10 11.77 10.96 -0.12
C HIS A 10 10.58 10.02 0.10
N ASN A 11 9.40 10.58 -0.12
CA ASN A 11 8.13 9.89 -0.19
C ASN A 11 7.39 10.38 -1.43
N GLN A 12 6.35 9.65 -1.82
CA GLN A 12 5.57 9.94 -2.99
C GLN A 12 4.16 9.39 -2.82
N ARG A 13 3.24 9.88 -3.66
CA ARG A 13 1.94 9.26 -3.80
C ARG A 13 2.11 7.94 -4.56
N GLY A 14 1.36 6.93 -4.14
CA GLY A 14 1.16 5.71 -4.90
C GLY A 14 -0.33 5.47 -5.18
N VAL A 15 -0.62 4.71 -6.21
CA VAL A 15 -1.95 4.16 -6.50
C VAL A 15 -1.87 2.65 -6.38
N VAL A 16 -2.80 2.08 -5.63
CA VAL A 16 -2.98 0.62 -5.53
C VAL A 16 -4.27 0.25 -6.23
N THR A 17 -4.18 -0.66 -7.20
CA THR A 17 -5.34 -1.28 -7.83
C THR A 17 -5.46 -2.70 -7.30
N PHE A 18 -6.55 -2.97 -6.58
CA PHE A 18 -6.80 -4.29 -6.00
C PHE A 18 -8.05 -4.91 -6.61
N ALA A 19 -7.85 -5.81 -7.56
CA ALA A 19 -8.92 -6.57 -8.19
C ALA A 19 -9.09 -7.91 -7.46
N VAL A 20 -10.31 -8.27 -7.10
CA VAL A 20 -10.63 -9.49 -6.36
C VAL A 20 -11.78 -10.25 -6.98
N ARG A 21 -11.76 -11.57 -6.87
CA ARG A 21 -12.92 -12.45 -7.05
C ARG A 21 -13.18 -13.13 -5.72
N PHE A 22 -14.44 -13.16 -5.30
CA PHE A 22 -14.84 -13.70 -4.01
C PHE A 22 -16.00 -14.70 -4.13
N ARG A 23 -16.11 -15.62 -3.17
CA ARG A 23 -17.23 -16.55 -3.05
C ARG A 23 -18.43 -15.90 -2.38
N GLU A 24 -18.21 -15.38 -1.19
CA GLU A 24 -19.20 -14.62 -0.43
C GLU A 24 -18.93 -13.11 -0.55
N PRO A 25 -19.96 -12.26 -0.46
CA PRO A 25 -19.77 -10.81 -0.52
C PRO A 25 -18.76 -10.30 0.52
N ILE A 26 -17.77 -9.54 0.07
CA ILE A 26 -16.80 -8.84 0.93
C ILE A 26 -17.10 -7.35 0.89
N TRP A 27 -17.11 -6.70 2.06
CA TRP A 27 -17.26 -5.26 2.16
C TRP A 27 -16.07 -4.55 1.51
N ILE A 28 -16.35 -3.54 0.70
CA ILE A 28 -15.31 -2.79 0.00
C ILE A 28 -14.38 -2.07 1.00
N GLU A 29 -14.92 -1.63 2.14
CA GLU A 29 -14.19 -0.98 3.22
C GLU A 29 -13.13 -1.90 3.84
N ASP A 30 -13.39 -3.20 3.92
CA ASP A 30 -12.43 -4.15 4.47
C ASP A 30 -11.28 -4.41 3.49
N LEU A 31 -11.56 -4.41 2.19
CA LEU A 31 -10.54 -4.45 1.15
C LEU A 31 -9.68 -3.17 1.15
N ILE A 32 -10.31 -2.00 1.31
CA ILE A 32 -9.60 -0.72 1.44
C ILE A 32 -8.68 -0.73 2.66
N ARG A 33 -9.20 -1.11 3.84
CA ARG A 33 -8.40 -1.19 5.08
C ARG A 33 -7.25 -2.18 4.97
N LEU A 34 -7.43 -3.30 4.27
CA LEU A 34 -6.38 -4.28 4.02
C LEU A 34 -5.22 -3.64 3.25
N VAL A 35 -5.52 -2.86 2.21
CA VAL A 35 -4.53 -2.12 1.42
C VAL A 35 -3.89 -1.00 2.26
N GLU A 36 -4.67 -0.18 2.96
CA GLU A 36 -4.18 0.94 3.77
C GLU A 36 -3.24 0.49 4.90
N LYS A 37 -3.55 -0.64 5.56
CA LYS A 37 -2.68 -1.25 6.58
C LYS A 37 -1.36 -1.77 6.01
N SER A 38 -1.32 -2.07 4.72
CA SER A 38 -0.13 -2.58 4.03
C SER A 38 0.81 -1.47 3.56
N ALA A 39 0.36 -0.21 3.55
CA ALA A 39 1.11 0.95 3.10
C ALA A 39 1.93 1.60 4.23
N SER A 40 2.87 2.47 3.87
CA SER A 40 3.66 3.26 4.82
C SER A 40 2.75 4.13 5.71
N SER A 41 1.77 4.79 5.10
CA SER A 41 0.66 5.51 5.74
C SER A 41 -0.50 5.64 4.75
N GLU A 42 -1.71 5.72 5.28
CA GLU A 42 -2.92 6.04 4.52
C GLU A 42 -3.05 7.54 4.23
N LEU A 43 -4.02 7.90 3.37
CA LEU A 43 -4.30 9.28 3.01
C LEU A 43 -5.53 9.81 3.76
N TYR A 44 -5.45 11.08 4.15
CA TYR A 44 -6.55 11.80 4.79
C TYR A 44 -6.86 13.05 3.98
N SER A 45 -8.14 13.42 3.89
CA SER A 45 -8.58 14.60 3.15
C SER A 45 -8.20 15.92 3.83
N LEU A 46 -8.13 15.90 5.16
CA LEU A 46 -7.78 17.06 5.97
C LEU A 46 -6.93 16.60 7.17
N LEU A 47 -5.78 17.26 7.35
CA LEU A 47 -4.89 17.04 8.49
C LEU A 47 -4.70 18.37 9.22
N LYS A 48 -4.79 18.36 10.55
CA LYS A 48 -4.30 19.44 11.40
C LYS A 48 -2.82 19.19 11.71
N ARG A 49 -2.15 20.18 12.31
CA ARG A 49 -0.72 20.08 12.63
C ARG A 49 -0.35 18.83 13.45
N PRO A 50 -1.11 18.41 14.49
CA PRO A 50 -0.82 17.16 15.20
C PRO A 50 -0.97 15.91 14.32
N ASP A 51 -1.95 15.91 13.42
CA ASP A 51 -2.23 14.78 12.53
C ASP A 51 -1.14 14.67 11.45
N GLU A 52 -0.72 15.80 10.88
CA GLU A 52 0.39 15.87 9.91
C GLU A 52 1.69 15.34 10.51
N LYS A 53 1.97 15.71 11.77
CA LYS A 53 3.11 15.14 12.52
C LYS A 53 3.01 13.62 12.60
N HIS A 54 1.86 13.10 13.02
CA HIS A 54 1.64 11.67 13.17
C HIS A 54 1.83 10.91 11.85
N VAL A 55 1.20 11.37 10.77
CA VAL A 55 1.30 10.73 9.45
C VAL A 55 2.73 10.77 8.92
N THR A 56 3.45 11.88 9.13
CA THR A 56 4.84 12.03 8.72
C THR A 56 5.75 11.05 9.47
N GLU A 57 5.64 10.97 10.80
CA GLU A 57 6.44 10.05 11.62
C GLU A 57 6.10 8.59 11.29
N ARG A 58 4.81 8.25 11.18
CA ARG A 58 4.36 6.90 10.82
C ARG A 58 4.91 6.44 9.47
N ALA A 59 4.79 7.26 8.43
CA ALA A 59 5.32 6.94 7.10
C ALA A 59 6.85 6.84 7.10
N TYR A 60 7.53 7.66 7.91
CA TYR A 60 8.98 7.61 8.04
C TYR A 60 9.43 6.32 8.74
N ASP A 61 8.73 5.90 9.80
CA ASP A 61 9.08 4.71 10.61
C ASP A 61 8.68 3.40 9.95
N ASN A 62 7.69 3.41 9.06
CA ASN A 62 7.25 2.27 8.28
C ASN A 62 7.52 2.47 6.77
N PRO A 63 8.78 2.52 6.29
CA PRO A 63 9.05 2.68 4.88
C PRO A 63 8.75 1.38 4.12
N VAL A 64 7.84 1.45 3.15
CA VAL A 64 7.43 0.32 2.31
C VAL A 64 7.84 0.57 0.85
N PHE A 65 8.56 -0.38 0.23
CA PHE A 65 8.83 -0.37 -1.21
C PHE A 65 7.60 -0.82 -2.00
N VAL A 66 7.55 -0.49 -3.30
CA VAL A 66 6.41 -0.86 -4.17
C VAL A 66 6.21 -2.39 -4.21
N GLU A 67 7.29 -3.17 -4.19
CA GLU A 67 7.26 -4.64 -4.13
C GLU A 67 6.78 -5.16 -2.78
N ASP A 68 7.14 -4.49 -1.68
CA ASP A 68 6.73 -4.88 -0.34
C ASP A 68 5.24 -4.60 -0.13
N LEU A 69 4.71 -3.51 -0.71
CA LEU A 69 3.30 -3.19 -0.66
C LEU A 69 2.45 -4.30 -1.29
N VAL A 70 2.80 -4.73 -2.51
CA VAL A 70 2.06 -5.83 -3.17
C VAL A 70 2.23 -7.16 -2.43
N ARG A 71 3.41 -7.43 -1.82
CA ARG A 71 3.63 -8.63 -0.99
C ARG A 71 2.78 -8.63 0.27
N ASN A 72 2.69 -7.49 0.96
CA ASN A 72 1.88 -7.34 2.17
C ASN A 72 0.39 -7.53 1.88
N VAL A 73 -0.12 -6.88 0.82
CA VAL A 73 -1.51 -7.07 0.37
C VAL A 73 -1.76 -8.52 -0.02
N ALA A 74 -0.84 -9.14 -0.77
CA ALA A 74 -0.95 -10.55 -1.14
C ALA A 74 -0.98 -11.48 0.07
N ALA A 75 -0.12 -11.26 1.07
CA ALA A 75 -0.09 -12.04 2.31
C ALA A 75 -1.42 -11.94 3.05
N ALA A 76 -1.92 -10.72 3.30
CA ALA A 76 -3.22 -10.50 3.95
C ALA A 76 -4.40 -11.07 3.13
N SER A 77 -4.32 -11.02 1.79
CA SER A 77 -5.34 -11.59 0.91
C SER A 77 -5.38 -13.12 0.99
N ASN A 78 -4.26 -13.78 1.27
CA ASN A 78 -4.21 -15.24 1.42
C ASN A 78 -4.91 -15.73 2.70
N GLU A 79 -5.01 -14.87 3.71
CA GLU A 79 -5.71 -15.13 4.97
C GLU A 79 -7.23 -14.97 4.84
N GLN A 80 -7.70 -14.24 3.82
CA GLN A 80 -9.11 -14.06 3.52
C GLN A 80 -9.66 -15.27 2.77
N GLU A 81 -10.50 -16.08 3.42
CA GLU A 81 -10.94 -17.34 2.83
C GLU A 81 -11.86 -17.20 1.61
N ASP A 82 -12.60 -16.09 1.56
CA ASP A 82 -13.56 -15.83 0.50
C ASP A 82 -12.90 -15.33 -0.77
N ILE A 83 -11.67 -14.81 -0.72
CA ILE A 83 -10.91 -14.37 -1.90
C ILE A 83 -10.38 -15.61 -2.64
N VAL A 84 -10.96 -15.90 -3.81
CA VAL A 84 -10.56 -17.04 -4.67
C VAL A 84 -9.56 -16.66 -5.74
N TRP A 85 -9.47 -15.37 -6.07
CA TRP A 85 -8.44 -14.83 -6.94
C TRP A 85 -8.26 -13.36 -6.61
N TYR A 86 -7.02 -12.89 -6.74
CA TYR A 86 -6.75 -11.47 -6.66
C TYR A 86 -5.61 -11.08 -7.60
N ARG A 87 -5.62 -9.80 -7.97
CA ARG A 87 -4.52 -9.11 -8.62
C ARG A 87 -4.33 -7.76 -7.93
N VAL A 88 -3.16 -7.58 -7.33
CA VAL A 88 -2.75 -6.33 -6.69
C VAL A 88 -1.66 -5.69 -7.52
N GLU A 89 -1.88 -4.44 -7.91
CA GLU A 89 -0.90 -3.59 -8.57
C GLU A 89 -0.60 -2.40 -7.67
N ALA A 90 0.67 -2.03 -7.59
CA ALA A 90 1.08 -0.78 -6.97
C ALA A 90 1.92 0.02 -7.95
N GLU A 91 1.59 1.30 -8.10
CA GLU A 91 2.32 2.26 -8.91
C GLU A 91 2.70 3.47 -8.04
N ASN A 92 4.00 3.73 -7.90
CA ASN A 92 4.52 4.88 -7.19
C ASN A 92 4.96 5.96 -8.18
N PHE A 93 4.41 7.17 -8.01
CA PHE A 93 4.77 8.34 -8.81
C PHE A 93 6.05 8.97 -8.24
N GLU A 94 7.21 8.43 -8.64
CA GLU A 94 8.50 8.76 -8.02
C GLU A 94 8.76 10.26 -7.95
N SER A 95 9.03 10.77 -6.75
CA SER A 95 9.25 12.21 -6.52
C SER A 95 10.61 12.72 -7.01
N ILE A 96 11.54 11.80 -7.33
CA ILE A 96 12.91 12.11 -7.75
C ILE A 96 13.25 11.61 -9.16
N HIS A 97 12.30 10.97 -9.84
CA HIS A 97 12.47 10.40 -11.18
C HIS A 97 11.28 10.76 -12.06
N ASN A 98 11.49 10.85 -13.38
CA ASN A 98 10.43 11.14 -14.35
C ASN A 98 9.83 9.86 -14.96
N HIS A 99 9.69 8.82 -14.14
CA HIS A 99 9.03 7.55 -14.45
C HIS A 99 8.53 6.93 -13.16
N ASN A 100 7.55 6.04 -13.26
CA ASN A 100 6.94 5.41 -12.09
C ASN A 100 7.63 4.08 -11.77
N ALA A 101 7.63 3.72 -10.48
CA ALA A 101 7.97 2.38 -10.03
C ALA A 101 6.69 1.55 -9.94
N TYR A 102 6.72 0.31 -10.44
CA TYR A 102 5.53 -0.54 -10.55
C TYR A 102 5.82 -1.96 -10.09
N ALA A 103 4.88 -2.55 -9.35
CA ALA A 103 4.89 -3.96 -8.99
C ALA A 103 3.49 -4.57 -9.09
N VAL A 104 3.43 -5.88 -9.36
CA VAL A 104 2.18 -6.62 -9.46
C VAL A 104 2.33 -8.03 -8.88
N ILE A 105 1.29 -8.50 -8.17
CA ILE A 105 1.11 -9.90 -7.81
C ILE A 105 -0.28 -10.32 -8.23
N GLU A 106 -0.37 -11.45 -8.93
CA GLU A 106 -1.61 -12.12 -9.26
C GLU A 106 -1.57 -13.55 -8.73
N LYS A 107 -2.65 -13.97 -8.06
CA LYS A 107 -2.76 -15.33 -7.54
C LYS A 107 -4.20 -15.82 -7.60
N ARG A 108 -4.36 -17.08 -7.97
CA ARG A 108 -5.59 -17.84 -7.83
C ARG A 108 -5.45 -18.84 -6.67
N ARG A 109 -6.48 -18.97 -5.85
CA ARG A 109 -6.57 -20.04 -4.85
C ARG A 109 -6.95 -21.33 -5.58
N GLU A 110 -6.15 -22.37 -5.39
CA GLU A 110 -6.44 -23.74 -5.88
C GLU A 110 -7.60 -24.36 -5.10
#